data_AF-A0A6P8F769-F1
#
_entry.id   AF-A0A6P8F769-F1
#
_cell.length_a   1.000
_cell.length_b   1.000
_cell.length_c   1.000
_cell.angle_alpha   90.00
_cell.angle_beta   90.00
_cell.angle_gamma   90.00
#
_symmetry.space_group_name_H-M   'P 1'
#
loop_
_entity.id
_entity.type
_entity.pdbx_description
1 polymer ?
#
loop_
_entity_poly.entity_id
_entity_poly.type
_entity_poly.pdbx_seq_one_letter_code
_entity_poly.pdbx_strand_id
1 'polypeptide(L)'
;MDEELRTAEHSLHIFSQTLSKHFSTFQQSGLRPVFECVSEFVSKAEQENLKTGAVMMLGATQLFLTHPQPHNTGSCEPLVDLKDEAVYLLLHRVFDWLLQVCVDVTLPSPVVHKLQVVCSSLTVPHNCKTVWLSVLAVRVWDDPLLVAVLKGQNVSGRSKKTKSILQESSAVVTTRVRHLLHQKRYREVARYLKVVESDKTSVVQELRDMVPLYLCQAGDFQAALEALFSPIGHTPACPASRLTPPTLHAYLRVFTTGQVPRPHPSTEHHPMAACQWEPIKGVRALKTPQVVKFALRVLHYNNSTFSDVPTWENLVVFVSSERESSTRVNLTAFPQPDVQFLKKACDFTMGILTDLRGATHLQIPQSFMGVYPRQALLLLVSEALAQRIDQLPLHTALNLLLKYRLNMWALRWLFQRLSDNLSLQSLISTALKELLQPHPRTLSPDENIFIADFLCFYFLEGECLAPPITNVLLANWNESYFPWQFHLRQALEQWSAGLSPEKYNILQRMKAAVTTY
;
A
#
# COMPACT_ATOMS: atom_id res chain seq x y z
N MET A 1 -3.67 -46.33 -9.25
CA MET A 1 -4.32 -45.95 -7.99
C MET A 1 -3.68 -46.67 -6.79
N ASP A 2 -3.39 -47.97 -6.93
CA ASP A 2 -2.71 -48.78 -5.90
C ASP A 2 -1.27 -48.36 -5.61
N GLU A 3 -0.51 -47.94 -6.62
CA GLU A 3 0.93 -47.68 -6.47
C GLU A 3 1.23 -46.50 -5.53
N GLU A 4 0.50 -45.40 -5.65
CA GLU A 4 0.60 -44.21 -4.76
C GLU A 4 0.35 -44.54 -3.29
N LEU A 5 -0.62 -45.42 -3.02
CA LEU A 5 -0.99 -45.84 -1.66
C LEU A 5 0.02 -46.84 -1.11
N ARG A 6 0.52 -47.77 -1.93
CA ARG A 6 1.60 -48.69 -1.55
C ARG A 6 2.89 -47.94 -1.17
N THR A 7 3.22 -46.86 -1.89
CA THR A 7 4.35 -45.99 -1.55
C THR A 7 4.17 -45.32 -0.18
N ALA A 8 2.95 -44.82 0.10
CA ALA A 8 2.63 -44.23 1.40
C ALA A 8 2.70 -45.27 2.52
N GLU A 9 2.12 -46.46 2.32
CA GLU A 9 2.14 -47.58 3.29
C GLU A 9 3.56 -48.05 3.60
N HIS A 10 4.39 -48.23 2.57
CA HIS A 10 5.78 -48.64 2.75
C HIS A 10 6.57 -47.59 3.54
N SER A 11 6.38 -46.31 3.22
CA SER A 11 7.03 -45.20 3.93
C SER A 11 6.57 -45.10 5.37
N LEU A 12 5.27 -45.27 5.64
CA LEU A 12 4.72 -45.29 7.00
C LEU A 12 5.22 -46.47 7.82
N HIS A 13 5.40 -47.65 7.19
CA HIS A 13 5.95 -48.83 7.86
C HIS A 13 7.39 -48.59 8.33
N ILE A 14 8.24 -48.06 7.44
CA ILE A 14 9.63 -47.69 7.79
C ILE A 14 9.64 -46.63 8.89
N PHE A 15 8.80 -45.60 8.76
CA PHE A 15 8.69 -44.53 9.75
C PHE A 15 8.28 -45.07 11.12
N SER A 16 7.27 -45.94 11.20
CA SER A 16 6.81 -46.54 12.46
C SER A 16 7.93 -47.31 13.17
N GLN A 17 8.75 -48.06 12.43
CA GLN A 17 9.88 -48.81 13.00
C GLN A 17 10.96 -47.86 13.56
N THR A 18 11.33 -46.85 12.78
CA THR A 18 12.34 -45.85 13.17
C THR A 18 11.87 -45.02 14.36
N LEU A 19 10.62 -44.57 14.34
CA LEU A 19 10.00 -43.81 15.43
C LEU A 19 10.00 -44.61 16.74
N SER A 20 9.62 -45.90 16.69
CA SER A 20 9.64 -46.79 17.85
C SER A 20 11.05 -46.96 18.45
N LYS A 21 12.08 -47.01 17.59
CA LYS A 21 13.49 -47.09 18.01
C LYS A 21 13.97 -45.82 18.72
N HIS A 22 13.53 -44.65 18.25
CA HIS A 22 13.85 -43.38 18.91
C HIS A 22 13.09 -43.20 20.23
N PHE A 23 11.82 -43.65 20.30
CA PHE A 23 11.07 -43.64 21.56
C PHE A 23 11.63 -44.62 22.61
N SER A 24 12.18 -45.77 22.21
CA SER A 24 12.78 -46.72 23.18
C SER A 24 14.10 -46.23 23.78
N THR A 25 14.79 -45.32 23.09
CA THR A 25 16.04 -44.67 23.56
C THR A 25 15.81 -43.26 24.14
N PHE A 26 14.54 -42.88 24.31
CA PHE A 26 14.10 -41.56 24.76
C PHE A 26 14.69 -41.14 26.11
N GLN A 27 14.78 -42.07 27.07
CA GLN A 27 15.34 -41.81 28.40
C GLN A 27 16.84 -41.44 28.36
N GLN A 28 17.57 -41.78 27.30
CA GLN A 28 19.01 -41.55 27.19
C GLN A 28 19.37 -40.34 26.30
N SER A 29 18.52 -39.97 25.34
CA SER A 29 18.84 -39.01 24.28
C SER A 29 17.90 -37.79 24.19
N GLY A 30 16.84 -37.75 25.01
CA GLY A 30 15.86 -36.67 25.03
C GLY A 30 14.92 -36.68 23.81
N LEU A 31 14.18 -35.58 23.62
CA LEU A 31 13.13 -35.46 22.60
C LEU A 31 13.65 -35.17 21.18
N ARG A 32 14.92 -34.75 21.07
CA ARG A 32 15.50 -34.25 19.82
C ARG A 32 15.56 -35.29 18.69
N PRO A 33 15.97 -36.56 18.91
CA PRO A 33 15.98 -37.56 17.84
C PRO A 33 14.58 -37.91 17.33
N VAL A 34 13.58 -37.90 18.21
CA VAL A 34 12.16 -38.08 17.82
C VAL A 34 11.72 -36.90 16.96
N PHE A 35 12.05 -35.67 17.37
CA PHE A 35 11.72 -34.47 16.61
C PHE A 35 12.37 -34.47 15.22
N GLU A 36 13.67 -34.78 15.13
CA GLU A 36 14.40 -34.85 13.87
C GLU A 36 13.80 -35.93 12.94
N CYS A 37 13.47 -37.11 13.49
CA CYS A 37 12.83 -38.19 12.74
C CYS A 37 11.45 -37.80 12.18
N VAL A 38 10.58 -37.21 13.01
CA VAL A 38 9.25 -36.74 12.54
C VAL A 38 9.42 -35.61 11.53
N SER A 39 10.30 -34.65 11.78
CA SER A 39 10.55 -33.51 10.89
C SER A 39 11.09 -33.94 9.52
N GLU A 40 12.01 -34.91 9.47
CA GLU A 40 12.52 -35.48 8.23
C GLU A 40 11.43 -36.21 7.45
N PHE A 41 10.61 -37.01 8.14
CA PHE A 41 9.48 -37.70 7.51
C PHE A 41 8.44 -36.74 6.94
N VAL A 42 8.08 -35.70 7.70
CA VAL A 42 7.18 -34.62 7.25
C VAL A 42 7.77 -33.91 6.03
N SER A 43 9.07 -33.60 6.05
CA SER A 43 9.75 -32.98 4.90
C SER A 43 9.76 -33.89 3.66
N LYS A 44 9.85 -35.21 3.84
CA LYS A 44 9.71 -36.18 2.75
C LYS A 44 8.28 -36.23 2.23
N ALA A 45 7.27 -36.25 3.11
CA ALA A 45 5.87 -36.24 2.73
C ALA A 45 5.47 -34.97 1.96
N GLU A 46 6.09 -33.82 2.26
CA GLU A 46 5.93 -32.56 1.53
C GLU A 46 6.42 -32.62 0.07
N GLN A 47 7.35 -33.54 -0.25
CA GLN A 47 7.90 -33.73 -1.60
C GLN A 47 7.10 -34.72 -2.45
N GLU A 48 6.22 -35.50 -1.82
CA GLU A 48 5.36 -36.46 -2.51
C GLU A 48 4.18 -35.77 -3.20
N ASN A 49 3.45 -36.51 -4.05
CA ASN A 49 2.18 -36.03 -4.58
C ASN A 49 1.18 -35.77 -3.42
N LEU A 50 0.24 -34.83 -3.60
CA LEU A 50 -0.66 -34.37 -2.54
C LEU A 50 -1.40 -35.50 -1.81
N LYS A 51 -1.82 -36.54 -2.53
CA LYS A 51 -2.56 -37.66 -1.96
C LYS A 51 -1.66 -38.56 -1.13
N THR A 52 -0.51 -38.98 -1.66
CA THR A 52 0.50 -39.78 -0.95
C THR A 52 1.01 -39.03 0.28
N GLY A 53 1.37 -37.75 0.11
CA GLY A 53 1.79 -36.89 1.21
C GLY A 53 0.74 -36.77 2.31
N ALA A 54 -0.56 -36.59 1.96
CA ALA A 54 -1.62 -36.52 2.96
C ALA A 54 -1.81 -37.81 3.75
N VAL A 55 -1.72 -38.96 3.09
CA VAL A 55 -1.77 -40.27 3.78
C VAL A 55 -0.56 -40.43 4.69
N MET A 56 0.64 -40.08 4.24
CA MET A 56 1.85 -40.11 5.06
C MET A 56 1.73 -39.19 6.28
N MET A 57 1.27 -37.95 6.10
CA MET A 57 1.09 -36.98 7.19
C MET A 57 0.05 -37.43 8.23
N LEU A 58 -1.09 -37.96 7.78
CA LEU A 58 -2.13 -38.48 8.67
C LEU A 58 -1.67 -39.73 9.41
N GLY A 59 -1.00 -40.66 8.72
CA GLY A 59 -0.43 -41.85 9.34
C GLY A 59 0.65 -41.50 10.36
N ALA A 60 1.54 -40.55 10.05
CA ALA A 60 2.54 -40.06 11.00
C ALA A 60 1.90 -39.40 12.22
N THR A 61 0.87 -38.57 12.01
CA THR A 61 0.08 -37.96 13.09
C THR A 61 -0.54 -39.03 13.99
N GLN A 62 -1.20 -40.03 13.40
CA GLN A 62 -1.83 -41.11 14.14
C GLN A 62 -0.80 -41.91 14.94
N LEU A 63 0.30 -42.33 14.32
CA LEU A 63 1.38 -43.06 14.98
C LEU A 63 1.97 -42.25 16.14
N PHE A 64 2.19 -40.96 15.94
CA PHE A 64 2.74 -40.08 16.97
C PHE A 64 1.77 -39.87 18.14
N LEU A 65 0.48 -39.64 17.87
CA LEU A 65 -0.55 -39.42 18.90
C LEU A 65 -0.88 -40.68 19.69
N THR A 66 -0.81 -41.85 19.06
CA THR A 66 -1.15 -43.15 19.66
C THR A 66 0.05 -43.85 20.28
N HIS A 67 1.27 -43.34 20.10
CA HIS A 67 2.46 -44.01 20.62
C HIS A 67 2.39 -44.11 22.16
N PRO A 68 2.50 -45.33 22.73
CA PRO A 68 2.47 -45.52 24.18
C PRO A 68 3.64 -44.76 24.80
N GLN A 69 3.32 -43.93 25.79
CA GLN A 69 4.32 -43.14 26.49
C GLN A 69 5.10 -44.04 27.44
N PRO A 70 6.45 -43.96 27.50
CA PRO A 70 7.19 -44.63 28.55
C PRO A 70 6.73 -44.07 29.90
N HIS A 71 6.30 -44.96 30.80
CA HIS A 71 5.82 -44.58 32.13
C HIS A 71 6.90 -43.76 32.86
N ASN A 72 6.54 -42.55 33.30
CA ASN A 72 7.41 -41.68 34.10
C ASN A 72 7.68 -42.34 35.46
N THR A 73 8.75 -43.10 35.57
CA THR A 73 9.35 -43.44 36.86
C THR A 73 10.31 -42.33 37.27
N GLY A 74 9.80 -41.35 38.03
CA GLY A 74 10.62 -40.41 38.80
C GLY A 74 10.92 -39.05 38.15
N SER A 75 10.34 -38.00 38.73
CA SER A 75 10.80 -36.61 38.83
C SER A 75 11.54 -35.96 37.64
N CYS A 76 10.90 -35.00 36.97
CA CYS A 76 11.45 -33.66 36.71
C CYS A 76 10.40 -32.75 36.02
N GLU A 77 9.97 -31.69 36.71
CA GLU A 77 8.97 -30.71 36.24
C GLU A 77 9.39 -29.72 35.11
N PRO A 78 10.57 -29.78 34.44
CA PRO A 78 10.78 -29.02 33.18
C PRO A 78 10.54 -29.81 31.88
N LEU A 79 10.39 -31.15 31.94
CA LEU A 79 10.36 -32.00 30.74
C LEU A 79 9.00 -32.08 30.04
N VAL A 80 7.92 -31.76 30.78
CA VAL A 80 6.53 -31.81 30.29
C VAL A 80 6.27 -30.63 29.34
N ASP A 81 6.73 -29.42 29.67
CA ASP A 81 6.54 -28.22 28.87
C ASP A 81 7.29 -28.27 27.51
N LEU A 82 8.54 -28.75 27.49
CA LEU A 82 9.29 -28.92 26.23
C LEU A 82 8.65 -29.96 25.29
N LYS A 83 7.97 -30.96 25.86
CA LYS A 83 7.33 -32.03 25.11
C LYS A 83 6.03 -31.55 24.48
N ASP A 84 5.19 -30.87 25.24
CA ASP A 84 3.93 -30.34 24.72
C ASP A 84 4.18 -29.27 23.64
N GLU A 85 5.25 -28.48 23.79
CA GLU A 85 5.70 -27.52 22.78
C GLU A 85 6.22 -28.21 21.51
N ALA A 86 7.04 -29.26 21.63
CA ALA A 86 7.54 -30.00 20.47
C ALA A 86 6.43 -30.76 19.73
N VAL A 87 5.50 -31.37 20.47
CA VAL A 87 4.28 -32.00 19.92
C VAL A 87 3.44 -30.96 19.18
N TYR A 88 3.25 -29.78 19.79
CA TYR A 88 2.53 -28.67 19.18
C TYR A 88 3.17 -28.22 17.87
N LEU A 89 4.48 -27.94 17.85
CA LEU A 89 5.17 -27.46 16.66
C LEU A 89 5.12 -28.46 15.49
N LEU A 90 5.28 -29.76 15.77
CA LEU A 90 5.21 -30.81 14.76
C LEU A 90 3.78 -30.98 14.22
N LEU A 91 2.78 -31.04 15.11
CA LEU A 91 1.39 -31.17 14.69
C LEU A 91 0.90 -29.92 13.96
N HIS A 92 1.33 -28.73 14.36
CA HIS A 92 1.00 -27.49 13.69
C HIS A 92 1.52 -27.48 12.24
N ARG A 93 2.77 -27.91 12.00
CA ARG A 93 3.32 -28.05 10.63
C ARG A 93 2.51 -29.03 9.80
N VAL A 94 2.17 -30.19 10.36
CA VAL A 94 1.36 -31.19 9.66
C VAL A 94 -0.04 -30.65 9.34
N PHE A 95 -0.67 -29.96 10.29
CA PHE A 95 -2.03 -29.44 10.13
C PHE A 95 -2.09 -28.27 9.15
N ASP A 96 -1.11 -27.39 9.16
CA ASP A 96 -0.97 -26.33 8.15
C ASP A 96 -0.81 -26.92 6.74
N TRP A 97 -0.02 -27.99 6.60
CA TRP A 97 0.13 -28.67 5.32
C TRP A 97 -1.16 -29.37 4.88
N LEU A 98 -1.82 -30.11 5.78
CA LEU A 98 -3.10 -30.78 5.48
C LEU A 98 -4.20 -29.78 5.12
N LEU A 99 -4.21 -28.61 5.76
CA LEU A 99 -5.09 -27.50 5.41
C LEU A 99 -4.85 -27.04 3.96
N GLN A 100 -3.59 -26.87 3.57
CA GLN A 100 -3.22 -26.52 2.20
C GLN A 100 -3.71 -27.56 1.20
N VAL A 101 -3.54 -28.85 1.51
CA VAL A 101 -4.04 -29.95 0.67
C VAL A 101 -5.56 -29.95 0.55
N CYS A 102 -6.28 -29.75 1.65
CA CYS A 102 -7.75 -29.74 1.63
C CYS A 102 -8.32 -28.56 0.83
N VAL A 103 -7.57 -27.46 0.73
CA VAL A 103 -7.93 -26.27 -0.06
C VAL A 103 -7.40 -26.36 -1.50
N ASP A 104 -6.58 -27.34 -1.85
CA ASP A 104 -6.04 -27.46 -3.20
C ASP A 104 -7.13 -27.91 -4.20
N VAL A 105 -7.25 -27.19 -5.33
CA VAL A 105 -8.28 -27.47 -6.35
C VAL A 105 -8.03 -28.78 -7.10
N THR A 106 -6.79 -29.30 -7.10
CA THR A 106 -6.42 -30.51 -7.84
C THR A 106 -6.90 -31.77 -7.13
N LEU A 107 -7.19 -31.70 -5.82
CA LEU A 107 -7.78 -32.82 -5.09
C LEU A 107 -9.30 -32.88 -5.34
N PRO A 108 -9.85 -34.02 -5.81
CA PRO A 108 -11.29 -34.17 -5.96
C PRO A 108 -12.02 -34.08 -4.61
N SER A 109 -13.20 -33.44 -4.58
CA SER A 109 -14.03 -33.31 -3.37
C SER A 109 -14.28 -34.63 -2.61
N PRO A 110 -14.51 -35.78 -3.28
CA PRO A 110 -14.64 -37.07 -2.58
C PRO A 110 -13.38 -37.48 -1.80
N VAL A 111 -12.19 -37.08 -2.25
CA VAL A 111 -10.92 -37.36 -1.56
C VAL A 111 -10.79 -36.47 -0.34
N VAL A 112 -11.09 -35.16 -0.48
CA VAL A 112 -11.08 -34.21 0.65
C VAL A 112 -12.04 -34.67 1.74
N HIS A 113 -13.26 -35.10 1.39
CA HIS A 113 -14.21 -35.65 2.35
C HIS A 113 -13.67 -36.88 3.07
N LYS A 114 -13.01 -37.82 2.37
CA LYS A 114 -12.39 -38.98 3.01
C LYS A 114 -11.29 -38.57 3.99
N LEU A 115 -10.45 -37.61 3.62
CA LEU A 115 -9.41 -37.06 4.51
C LEU A 115 -10.05 -36.44 5.76
N GLN A 116 -11.09 -35.63 5.61
CA GLN A 116 -11.81 -35.03 6.74
C GLN A 116 -12.44 -36.08 7.66
N VAL A 117 -12.99 -37.17 7.12
CA VAL A 117 -13.52 -38.29 7.92
C VAL A 117 -12.40 -38.95 8.72
N VAL A 118 -11.24 -39.22 8.11
CA VAL A 118 -10.09 -39.78 8.83
C VAL A 118 -9.61 -38.80 9.90
N CYS A 119 -9.48 -37.52 9.59
CA CYS A 119 -9.13 -36.48 10.58
C CYS A 119 -10.14 -36.47 11.75
N SER A 120 -11.43 -36.61 11.50
CA SER A 120 -12.44 -36.60 12.57
C SER A 120 -12.30 -37.75 13.56
N SER A 121 -11.62 -38.83 13.19
CA SER A 121 -11.36 -39.98 14.05
C SER A 121 -10.14 -39.82 14.98
N LEU A 122 -9.29 -38.83 14.76
CA LEU A 122 -8.07 -38.62 15.54
C LEU A 122 -8.33 -37.72 16.75
N THR A 123 -7.86 -38.15 17.92
CA THR A 123 -7.89 -37.35 19.15
C THR A 123 -6.67 -36.45 19.22
N VAL A 124 -6.85 -35.15 18.97
CA VAL A 124 -5.76 -34.16 19.00
C VAL A 124 -5.61 -33.46 20.35
N PRO A 125 -4.39 -33.07 20.75
CA PRO A 125 -4.14 -32.25 21.94
C PRO A 125 -4.92 -30.93 21.92
N HIS A 126 -5.28 -30.41 23.11
CA HIS A 126 -6.12 -29.22 23.25
C HIS A 126 -5.50 -27.98 22.58
N ASN A 127 -4.20 -27.77 22.73
CA ASN A 127 -3.46 -26.66 22.12
C ASN A 127 -3.49 -26.69 20.58
N CYS A 128 -3.71 -27.85 19.95
CA CYS A 128 -3.78 -27.98 18.50
C CYS A 128 -5.21 -27.96 17.93
N LYS A 129 -6.23 -27.94 18.80
CA LYS A 129 -7.63 -28.15 18.43
C LYS A 129 -8.17 -27.13 17.42
N THR A 130 -7.76 -25.86 17.52
CA THR A 130 -8.25 -24.79 16.64
C THR A 130 -7.83 -24.97 15.18
N VAL A 131 -6.56 -25.30 14.94
CA VAL A 131 -6.04 -25.56 13.58
C VAL A 131 -6.66 -26.85 13.04
N TRP A 132 -6.80 -27.87 13.90
CA TRP A 132 -7.44 -29.13 13.53
C TRP A 132 -8.90 -28.97 13.08
N LEU A 133 -9.69 -28.20 13.84
CA LEU A 133 -11.07 -27.88 13.48
C LEU A 133 -11.14 -27.10 12.16
N SER A 134 -10.12 -26.30 11.82
CA SER A 134 -10.07 -25.61 10.53
C SER A 134 -9.95 -26.59 9.36
N VAL A 135 -9.14 -27.64 9.48
CA VAL A 135 -9.00 -28.70 8.45
C VAL A 135 -10.34 -29.42 8.24
N LEU A 136 -11.04 -29.75 9.33
CA LEU A 136 -12.35 -30.40 9.29
C LEU A 136 -13.46 -29.51 8.71
N ALA A 137 -13.33 -28.19 8.86
CA ALA A 137 -14.31 -27.20 8.41
C ALA A 137 -14.06 -26.67 6.99
N VAL A 138 -13.04 -27.15 6.28
CA VAL A 138 -12.77 -26.72 4.89
C VAL A 138 -13.96 -27.04 4.00
N ARG A 139 -14.50 -26.01 3.33
CA ARG A 139 -15.47 -26.21 2.25
C ARG A 139 -14.73 -26.60 0.97
N VAL A 140 -15.18 -27.69 0.36
CA VAL A 140 -14.73 -28.11 -0.96
C VAL A 140 -15.15 -27.10 -2.04
N TRP A 141 -14.40 -27.05 -3.15
CA TRP A 141 -14.56 -26.03 -4.19
C TRP A 141 -15.89 -26.09 -4.95
N ASP A 142 -16.58 -27.23 -4.92
CA ASP A 142 -17.90 -27.45 -5.51
C ASP A 142 -19.07 -27.14 -4.55
N ASP A 143 -18.79 -26.67 -3.33
CA ASP A 143 -19.83 -26.16 -2.41
C ASP A 143 -20.69 -25.10 -3.13
N PRO A 144 -22.02 -25.30 -3.24
CA PRO A 144 -22.88 -24.44 -4.05
C PRO A 144 -22.84 -22.96 -3.64
N LEU A 145 -22.69 -22.68 -2.33
CA LEU A 145 -22.62 -21.31 -1.83
C LEU A 145 -21.28 -20.66 -2.20
N LEU A 146 -20.16 -21.36 -1.98
CA LEU A 146 -18.84 -20.91 -2.40
C LEU A 146 -18.76 -20.67 -3.91
N VAL A 147 -19.23 -21.61 -4.73
CA VAL A 147 -19.26 -21.49 -6.19
C VAL A 147 -20.07 -20.27 -6.62
N ALA A 148 -21.25 -20.06 -6.03
CA ALA A 148 -22.09 -18.91 -6.34
C ALA A 148 -21.41 -17.58 -6.01
N VAL A 149 -20.66 -17.51 -4.91
CA VAL A 149 -19.84 -16.33 -4.54
C VAL A 149 -18.70 -16.12 -5.53
N LEU A 150 -17.90 -17.14 -5.82
CA LEU A 150 -16.74 -17.04 -6.73
C LEU A 150 -17.18 -16.64 -8.14
N LYS A 151 -18.32 -17.16 -8.63
CA LYS A 151 -18.92 -16.77 -9.92
C LYS A 151 -19.57 -15.39 -9.92
N GLY A 152 -19.73 -14.75 -8.76
CA GLY A 152 -20.37 -13.44 -8.62
C GLY A 152 -21.90 -13.48 -8.68
N GLN A 153 -22.50 -14.67 -8.57
CA GLN A 153 -23.95 -14.87 -8.52
C GLN A 153 -24.54 -14.60 -7.13
N ASN A 154 -23.69 -14.64 -6.09
CA ASN A 154 -24.06 -14.29 -4.72
C ASN A 154 -23.10 -13.24 -4.15
N VAL A 155 -23.54 -11.99 -4.10
CA VAL A 155 -22.75 -10.86 -3.56
C VAL A 155 -22.92 -10.66 -2.06
N SER A 156 -23.75 -11.47 -1.41
CA SER A 156 -24.02 -11.35 0.03
C SER A 156 -23.29 -12.39 0.89
N GLY A 157 -22.78 -13.47 0.27
CA GLY A 157 -22.26 -14.62 0.99
C GLY A 157 -23.32 -15.43 1.75
N ARG A 158 -24.61 -15.13 1.58
CA ARG A 158 -25.72 -15.79 2.30
C ARG A 158 -26.61 -16.59 1.35
N SER A 159 -26.92 -17.82 1.73
CA SER A 159 -27.90 -18.65 1.03
C SER A 159 -29.31 -18.32 1.50
N LYS A 160 -30.16 -17.82 0.61
CA LYS A 160 -31.58 -17.57 0.93
C LYS A 160 -32.34 -18.86 1.21
N LYS A 161 -31.95 -19.98 0.58
CA LYS A 161 -32.64 -21.27 0.70
C LYS A 161 -32.38 -21.94 2.04
N THR A 162 -31.11 -21.98 2.45
CA THR A 162 -30.66 -22.70 3.65
C THR A 162 -30.42 -21.77 4.85
N LYS A 163 -30.53 -20.45 4.65
CA LYS A 163 -30.14 -19.40 5.62
C LYS A 163 -28.69 -19.52 6.11
N SER A 164 -27.84 -20.27 5.40
CA SER A 164 -26.43 -20.44 5.74
C SER A 164 -25.60 -19.26 5.25
N ILE A 165 -24.51 -18.99 5.95
CA ILE A 165 -23.54 -17.94 5.64
C ILE A 165 -22.24 -18.60 5.19
N LEU A 166 -21.53 -17.96 4.25
CA LEU A 166 -20.18 -18.36 3.87
C LEU A 166 -19.23 -17.94 4.99
N GLN A 167 -18.96 -18.87 5.89
CA GLN A 167 -18.05 -18.69 7.01
C GLN A 167 -16.92 -19.72 6.91
N GLU A 168 -15.68 -19.25 7.04
CA GLU A 168 -14.46 -20.08 7.02
C GLU A 168 -13.44 -19.52 8.03
N SER A 169 -12.59 -20.37 8.61
CA SER A 169 -11.54 -19.88 9.52
C SER A 169 -10.50 -19.05 8.78
N SER A 170 -9.80 -18.18 9.48
CA SER A 170 -8.83 -17.26 8.86
C SER A 170 -7.69 -18.00 8.14
N ALA A 171 -7.35 -19.20 8.62
CA ALA A 171 -6.36 -20.07 8.00
C ALA A 171 -6.85 -20.62 6.65
N VAL A 172 -8.13 -21.01 6.56
CA VAL A 172 -8.77 -21.42 5.30
C VAL A 172 -8.84 -20.23 4.34
N VAL A 173 -9.28 -19.06 4.82
CA VAL A 173 -9.37 -17.83 4.01
C VAL A 173 -8.01 -17.49 3.40
N THR A 174 -6.96 -17.44 4.21
CA THR A 174 -5.59 -17.11 3.77
C THR A 174 -5.11 -18.10 2.72
N THR A 175 -5.33 -19.39 2.95
CA THR A 175 -4.92 -20.46 2.04
C THR A 175 -5.67 -20.39 0.71
N ARG A 176 -6.99 -20.17 0.76
CA ARG A 176 -7.84 -20.04 -0.42
C ARG A 176 -7.46 -18.83 -1.27
N VAL A 177 -7.19 -17.69 -0.64
CA VAL A 177 -6.70 -16.49 -1.31
C VAL A 177 -5.37 -16.76 -1.99
N ARG A 178 -4.39 -17.36 -1.29
CA ARG A 178 -3.08 -17.72 -1.87
C ARG A 178 -3.24 -18.58 -3.12
N HIS A 179 -4.10 -19.60 -3.05
CA HIS A 179 -4.34 -20.52 -4.17
C HIS A 179 -4.97 -19.79 -5.39
N LEU A 180 -5.99 -18.96 -5.17
CA LEU A 180 -6.62 -18.18 -6.23
C LEU A 180 -5.66 -17.16 -6.85
N LEU A 181 -4.77 -16.55 -6.05
CA LEU A 181 -3.74 -15.63 -6.52
C LEU A 181 -2.70 -16.34 -7.40
N HIS A 182 -2.27 -17.55 -7.02
CA HIS A 182 -1.38 -18.38 -7.83
C HIS A 182 -1.99 -18.68 -9.21
N GLN A 183 -3.30 -18.90 -9.27
CA GLN A 183 -4.05 -19.10 -10.52
C GLN A 183 -4.40 -17.80 -11.25
N LYS A 184 -3.97 -16.63 -10.75
CA LYS A 184 -4.32 -15.30 -11.30
C LYS A 184 -5.84 -15.03 -11.38
N ARG A 185 -6.63 -15.67 -10.51
CA ARG A 185 -8.11 -15.52 -10.43
C ARG A 185 -8.52 -14.33 -9.57
N TYR A 186 -7.97 -13.15 -9.85
CA TYR A 186 -8.06 -11.97 -8.99
C TYR A 186 -9.51 -11.49 -8.73
N ARG A 187 -10.41 -11.59 -9.72
CA ARG A 187 -11.84 -11.22 -9.54
C ARG A 187 -12.51 -12.08 -8.48
N GLU A 188 -12.15 -13.35 -8.41
CA GLU A 188 -12.77 -14.29 -7.49
C GLU A 188 -12.25 -14.10 -6.06
N VAL A 189 -10.96 -13.81 -5.92
CA VAL A 189 -10.38 -13.36 -4.63
C VAL A 189 -11.16 -12.15 -4.10
N ALA A 190 -11.37 -11.14 -4.95
CA ALA A 190 -12.12 -9.95 -4.57
C ALA A 190 -13.58 -10.26 -4.17
N ARG A 191 -14.28 -11.12 -4.92
CA ARG A 191 -15.67 -11.53 -4.60
C ARG A 191 -15.74 -12.28 -3.27
N TYR A 192 -14.83 -13.21 -3.06
CA TYR A 192 -14.75 -14.03 -1.85
C TYR A 192 -14.47 -13.18 -0.60
N LEU A 193 -13.40 -12.37 -0.62
CA LEU A 193 -13.00 -11.55 0.52
C LEU A 193 -14.05 -10.50 0.91
N LYS A 194 -14.85 -10.02 -0.05
CA LYS A 194 -15.94 -9.07 0.22
C LYS A 194 -17.04 -9.64 1.12
N VAL A 195 -17.23 -10.96 1.14
CA VAL A 195 -18.43 -11.58 1.74
C VAL A 195 -18.15 -12.68 2.76
N VAL A 196 -16.97 -13.30 2.75
CA VAL A 196 -16.65 -14.39 3.68
C VAL A 196 -16.58 -13.89 5.12
N GLU A 197 -17.27 -14.55 6.04
CA GLU A 197 -17.17 -14.33 7.49
C GLU A 197 -16.06 -15.23 8.08
N SER A 198 -15.37 -14.77 9.12
CA SER A 198 -14.22 -15.49 9.68
C SER A 198 -14.01 -15.19 11.16
N ASP A 199 -13.33 -16.10 11.86
CA ASP A 199 -13.05 -16.07 13.30
C ASP A 199 -12.06 -14.98 13.71
N LYS A 200 -10.98 -14.78 12.95
CA LYS A 200 -9.99 -13.70 13.19
C LYS A 200 -10.20 -12.53 12.23
N THR A 201 -10.97 -11.54 12.68
CA THR A 201 -11.38 -10.41 11.84
C THR A 201 -10.23 -9.51 11.39
N SER A 202 -9.16 -9.35 12.19
CA SER A 202 -8.01 -8.52 11.86
C SER A 202 -7.19 -9.05 10.68
N VAL A 203 -6.79 -10.32 10.72
CA VAL A 203 -6.03 -11.00 9.65
C VAL A 203 -6.80 -10.96 8.33
N VAL A 204 -8.10 -11.25 8.37
CA VAL A 204 -8.94 -11.19 7.17
C VAL A 204 -9.16 -9.74 6.70
N GLN A 205 -9.12 -8.75 7.60
CA GLN A 205 -9.20 -7.35 7.23
C GLN A 205 -7.96 -6.90 6.43
N GLU A 206 -6.76 -7.34 6.78
CA GLU A 206 -5.54 -7.07 5.99
C GLU A 206 -5.67 -7.62 4.56
N LEU A 207 -6.22 -8.83 4.41
CA LEU A 207 -6.51 -9.39 3.09
C LEU A 207 -7.59 -8.58 2.35
N ARG A 208 -8.64 -8.12 3.04
CA ARG A 208 -9.71 -7.30 2.45
C ARG A 208 -9.21 -5.94 1.99
N ASP A 209 -8.24 -5.34 2.68
CA ASP A 209 -7.65 -4.07 2.28
C ASP A 209 -6.86 -4.17 0.97
N MET A 210 -6.50 -5.40 0.56
CA MET A 210 -5.88 -5.71 -0.73
C MET A 210 -6.88 -5.95 -1.87
N VAL A 211 -8.19 -6.00 -1.59
CA VAL A 211 -9.24 -6.18 -2.61
C VAL A 211 -9.13 -5.18 -3.77
N PRO A 212 -8.89 -3.87 -3.54
CA PRO A 212 -8.72 -2.93 -4.64
C PRO A 212 -7.52 -3.26 -5.53
N LEU A 213 -6.41 -3.74 -4.98
CA LEU A 213 -5.26 -4.19 -5.76
C LEU A 213 -5.61 -5.40 -6.63
N TYR A 214 -6.34 -6.38 -6.10
CA TYR A 214 -6.76 -7.55 -6.89
C TYR A 214 -7.71 -7.15 -8.03
N LEU A 215 -8.60 -6.17 -7.80
CA LEU A 215 -9.45 -5.61 -8.85
C LEU A 215 -8.61 -4.88 -9.92
N CYS A 216 -7.56 -4.15 -9.52
CA CYS A 216 -6.60 -3.58 -10.46
C CYS A 216 -5.88 -4.66 -11.27
N GLN A 217 -5.40 -5.74 -10.65
CA GLN A 217 -4.74 -6.87 -11.33
C GLN A 217 -5.69 -7.60 -12.29
N ALA A 218 -6.99 -7.61 -12.00
CA ALA A 218 -8.02 -8.09 -12.92
C ALA A 218 -8.31 -7.14 -14.10
N GLY A 219 -7.77 -5.92 -14.06
CA GLY A 219 -8.02 -4.86 -15.05
C GLY A 219 -9.29 -4.03 -14.81
N ASP A 220 -9.89 -4.12 -13.63
CA ASP A 220 -11.14 -3.43 -13.28
C ASP A 220 -10.87 -2.24 -12.36
N PHE A 221 -10.36 -1.15 -12.93
CA PHE A 221 -10.01 0.06 -12.18
C PHE A 221 -11.22 0.78 -11.59
N GLN A 222 -12.38 0.69 -12.23
CA GLN A 222 -13.60 1.33 -11.71
C GLN A 222 -14.07 0.61 -10.45
N ALA A 223 -14.15 -0.73 -10.48
CA ALA A 223 -14.49 -1.51 -9.29
C ALA A 223 -13.43 -1.35 -8.18
N ALA A 224 -12.15 -1.20 -8.54
CA ALA A 224 -11.08 -0.94 -7.58
C ALA A 224 -11.28 0.41 -6.86
N LEU A 225 -11.61 1.48 -7.59
CA LEU A 225 -11.91 2.79 -7.01
C LEU A 225 -13.13 2.73 -6.10
N GLU A 226 -14.20 2.03 -6.50
CA GLU A 226 -15.37 1.85 -5.65
C GLU A 226 -15.03 1.09 -4.37
N ALA A 227 -14.25 0.01 -4.48
CA ALA A 227 -13.82 -0.78 -3.33
C ALA A 227 -12.90 0.00 -2.37
N LEU A 228 -12.06 0.91 -2.86
CA LEU A 228 -11.19 1.76 -2.03
C LEU A 228 -11.99 2.66 -1.07
N PHE A 229 -13.15 3.15 -1.50
CA PHE A 229 -13.96 4.10 -0.74
C PHE A 229 -15.24 3.49 -0.16
N SER A 230 -15.42 2.17 -0.30
CA SER A 230 -16.54 1.44 0.30
C SER A 230 -16.04 0.63 1.51
N PRO A 231 -16.82 0.55 2.60
CA PRO A 231 -16.55 -0.40 3.67
C PRO A 231 -16.53 -1.84 3.12
N ILE A 232 -15.55 -2.64 3.56
CA ILE A 232 -15.45 -4.07 3.18
C ILE A 232 -15.39 -4.90 4.46
N GLY A 233 -16.33 -5.84 4.60
CA GLY A 233 -16.47 -6.65 5.80
C GLY A 233 -17.26 -5.93 6.90
N HIS A 234 -16.83 -6.12 8.15
CA HIS A 234 -17.51 -5.58 9.33
C HIS A 234 -16.93 -4.26 9.83
N THR A 235 -15.92 -3.71 9.16
CA THR A 235 -15.31 -2.43 9.54
C THR A 235 -16.07 -1.29 8.88
N PRO A 236 -16.44 -0.22 9.62
CA PRO A 236 -17.12 0.94 9.03
C PRO A 236 -16.18 1.79 8.17
N ALA A 237 -14.87 1.64 8.32
CA ALA A 237 -13.85 2.40 7.62
C ALA A 237 -13.46 1.74 6.28
N CYS A 238 -13.39 2.54 5.21
CA CYS A 238 -12.97 2.07 3.89
C CYS A 238 -11.44 1.82 3.80
N PRO A 239 -10.97 1.01 2.85
CA PRO A 239 -9.52 0.78 2.65
C PRO A 239 -8.70 2.06 2.45
N ALA A 240 -9.27 3.10 1.82
CA ALA A 240 -8.58 4.37 1.59
C ALA A 240 -8.08 5.04 2.88
N SER A 241 -8.83 4.92 3.99
CA SER A 241 -8.45 5.51 5.27
C SER A 241 -7.30 4.80 5.97
N ARG A 242 -6.88 3.62 5.47
CA ARG A 242 -5.80 2.79 6.03
C ARG A 242 -4.57 2.69 5.14
N LEU A 243 -4.57 3.39 4.00
CA LEU A 243 -3.40 3.42 3.12
C LEU A 243 -2.19 4.05 3.82
N THR A 244 -1.02 3.48 3.59
CA THR A 244 0.25 4.14 3.91
C THR A 244 0.72 4.97 2.71
N PRO A 245 1.58 6.00 2.88
CA PRO A 245 2.10 6.77 1.76
C PRO A 245 2.73 5.91 0.64
N PRO A 246 3.55 4.89 0.92
CA PRO A 246 4.08 4.00 -0.12
C PRO A 246 2.98 3.26 -0.90
N THR A 247 1.91 2.81 -0.21
CA THR A 247 0.79 2.14 -0.89
C THR A 247 -0.02 3.10 -1.76
N LEU A 248 -0.20 4.36 -1.33
CA LEU A 248 -0.83 5.39 -2.16
C LEU A 248 0.01 5.68 -3.41
N HIS A 249 1.33 5.83 -3.27
CA HIS A 249 2.22 6.03 -4.42
C HIS A 249 2.12 4.87 -5.42
N ALA A 250 2.07 3.64 -4.91
CA ALA A 250 1.87 2.45 -5.74
C ALA A 250 0.50 2.48 -6.45
N TYR A 251 -0.61 2.84 -5.79
CA TYR A 251 -1.91 3.00 -6.46
C TYR A 251 -1.91 4.12 -7.49
N LEU A 252 -1.28 5.26 -7.19
CA LEU A 252 -1.09 6.34 -8.16
C LEU A 252 -0.36 5.80 -9.39
N ARG A 253 0.73 5.04 -9.22
CA ARG A 253 1.42 4.38 -10.34
C ARG A 253 0.50 3.43 -11.11
N VAL A 254 -0.25 2.57 -10.43
CA VAL A 254 -1.18 1.63 -11.09
C VAL A 254 -2.19 2.36 -11.97
N PHE A 255 -2.91 3.32 -11.40
CA PHE A 255 -3.95 4.05 -12.11
C PHE A 255 -3.41 4.92 -13.23
N THR A 256 -2.15 5.33 -13.10
CA THR A 256 -1.52 6.20 -14.06
C THR A 256 -0.82 5.46 -15.20
N THR A 257 -0.23 4.30 -14.98
CA THR A 257 0.54 3.59 -16.01
C THR A 257 -0.20 2.37 -16.56
N GLY A 258 -1.23 1.89 -15.86
CA GLY A 258 -1.86 0.61 -16.16
C GLY A 258 -0.98 -0.59 -15.82
N GLN A 259 0.08 -0.40 -15.03
CA GLN A 259 0.98 -1.46 -14.58
C GLN A 259 0.69 -1.86 -13.14
N VAL A 260 0.88 -3.13 -12.80
CA VAL A 260 0.73 -3.64 -11.43
C VAL A 260 2.05 -4.20 -10.90
N PRO A 261 2.26 -4.14 -9.58
CA PRO A 261 3.43 -4.76 -8.98
C PRO A 261 3.36 -6.28 -9.16
N ARG A 262 4.49 -6.86 -9.57
CA ARG A 262 4.64 -8.31 -9.63
C ARG A 262 5.19 -8.79 -8.29
N PRO A 263 4.49 -9.67 -7.54
CA PRO A 263 5.02 -10.22 -6.30
C PRO A 263 6.34 -10.94 -6.59
N HIS A 264 7.39 -10.64 -5.83
CA HIS A 264 8.64 -11.39 -5.96
C HIS A 264 8.48 -12.76 -5.27
N PRO A 265 8.98 -13.87 -5.84
CA PRO A 265 8.75 -15.21 -5.30
C PRO A 265 9.26 -15.42 -3.86
N SER A 266 10.25 -14.62 -3.43
CA SER A 266 10.92 -14.75 -2.13
C SER A 266 10.55 -13.68 -1.11
N THR A 267 9.66 -12.72 -1.45
CA THR A 267 9.32 -11.66 -0.50
C THR A 267 8.11 -12.02 0.35
N GLU A 268 8.36 -12.23 1.64
CA GLU A 268 7.37 -12.10 2.73
C GLU A 268 6.86 -10.64 2.89
N HIS A 269 7.39 -9.71 2.09
CA HIS A 269 7.01 -8.29 2.11
C HIS A 269 5.70 -7.99 1.37
N HIS A 270 5.08 -6.87 1.76
CA HIS A 270 3.83 -6.38 1.22
C HIS A 270 3.86 -6.27 -0.33
N PRO A 271 2.86 -6.77 -1.09
CA PRO A 271 2.89 -6.86 -2.55
C PRO A 271 3.16 -5.53 -3.28
N MET A 272 2.81 -4.41 -2.64
CA MET A 272 2.99 -3.06 -3.20
C MET A 272 4.44 -2.54 -3.14
N ALA A 273 5.34 -3.23 -2.45
CA ALA A 273 6.77 -2.88 -2.37
C ALA A 273 7.60 -3.49 -3.52
N ALA A 274 6.97 -4.06 -4.54
CA ALA A 274 7.68 -4.78 -5.60
C ALA A 274 8.59 -3.86 -6.45
N CYS A 275 9.82 -4.33 -6.69
CA CYS A 275 10.76 -3.68 -7.59
C CYS A 275 10.38 -3.84 -9.08
N GLN A 276 9.55 -4.84 -9.42
CA GLN A 276 9.16 -5.16 -10.79
C GLN A 276 7.68 -4.88 -11.02
N TRP A 277 7.38 -4.26 -12.17
CA TRP A 277 6.05 -3.81 -12.55
C TRP A 277 5.72 -4.32 -13.96
N GLU A 278 4.52 -4.88 -14.13
CA GLU A 278 4.08 -5.46 -15.40
C GLU A 278 2.81 -4.78 -15.92
N PRO A 279 2.69 -4.55 -17.24
CA PRO A 279 1.49 -3.99 -17.83
C PRO A 279 0.32 -4.98 -17.76
N ILE A 280 -0.87 -4.50 -17.41
CA ILE A 280 -2.08 -5.31 -17.45
C ILE A 280 -2.58 -5.38 -18.91
N LYS A 281 -2.72 -6.60 -19.45
CA LYS A 281 -3.16 -6.81 -20.84
C LYS A 281 -4.55 -6.22 -21.08
N GLY A 282 -4.69 -5.41 -22.12
CA GLY A 282 -5.97 -4.88 -22.59
C GLY A 282 -6.56 -3.76 -21.73
N VAL A 283 -5.82 -3.24 -20.75
CA VAL A 283 -6.30 -2.19 -19.84
C VAL A 283 -5.60 -0.87 -20.15
N ARG A 284 -6.37 0.21 -20.15
CA ARG A 284 -5.84 1.57 -20.29
C ARG A 284 -5.74 2.24 -18.92
N ALA A 285 -4.72 3.07 -18.75
CA ALA A 285 -4.61 3.94 -17.58
C ALA A 285 -5.86 4.82 -17.42
N LEU A 286 -6.14 5.22 -16.19
CA LEU A 286 -7.23 6.14 -15.89
C LEU A 286 -6.97 7.52 -16.48
N LYS A 287 -8.06 8.23 -16.80
CA LYS A 287 -7.96 9.63 -17.25
C LYS A 287 -7.46 10.48 -16.09
N THR A 288 -6.65 11.51 -16.38
CA THR A 288 -6.07 12.39 -15.37
C THR A 288 -7.09 12.95 -14.36
N PRO A 289 -8.30 13.41 -14.75
CA PRO A 289 -9.31 13.86 -13.78
C PRO A 289 -9.73 12.77 -12.78
N GLN A 290 -9.77 11.49 -13.19
CA GLN A 290 -10.12 10.38 -12.30
C GLN A 290 -9.02 10.11 -11.28
N VAL A 291 -7.76 10.18 -11.70
CA VAL A 291 -6.60 10.04 -10.80
C VAL A 291 -6.55 11.20 -9.80
N VAL A 292 -6.78 12.44 -10.24
CA VAL A 292 -6.85 13.60 -9.34
C VAL A 292 -7.98 13.43 -8.32
N LYS A 293 -9.17 13.00 -8.77
CA LYS A 293 -10.29 12.71 -7.86
C LYS A 293 -9.94 11.65 -6.83
N PHE A 294 -9.31 10.56 -7.26
CA PHE A 294 -8.83 9.50 -6.39
C PHE A 294 -7.85 10.04 -5.34
N ALA A 295 -6.80 10.74 -5.78
CA ALA A 295 -5.75 11.26 -4.91
C ALA A 295 -6.32 12.21 -3.84
N LEU A 296 -7.12 13.20 -4.25
CA LEU A 296 -7.72 14.18 -3.35
C LEU A 296 -8.67 13.51 -2.33
N ARG A 297 -9.41 12.48 -2.74
CA ARG A 297 -10.26 11.70 -1.81
C ARG A 297 -9.42 10.94 -0.78
N VAL A 298 -8.35 10.25 -1.19
CA VAL A 298 -7.48 9.54 -0.22
C VAL A 298 -6.85 10.54 0.75
N LEU A 299 -6.28 11.63 0.24
CA LEU A 299 -5.68 12.69 1.07
C LEU A 299 -6.69 13.28 2.05
N HIS A 300 -7.99 13.30 1.72
CA HIS A 300 -9.03 13.74 2.66
C HIS A 300 -9.34 12.70 3.75
N TYR A 301 -9.38 11.41 3.42
CA TYR A 301 -9.71 10.33 4.37
C TYR A 301 -8.55 9.89 5.26
N ASN A 302 -7.32 10.31 4.97
CA ASN A 302 -6.13 9.71 5.57
C ASN A 302 -5.04 10.73 5.89
N ASN A 303 -4.94 11.06 7.17
CA ASN A 303 -3.98 12.02 7.71
C ASN A 303 -2.52 11.63 7.42
N SER A 304 -2.18 10.34 7.42
CA SER A 304 -0.80 9.90 7.18
C SER A 304 -0.35 10.19 5.75
N THR A 305 -1.21 9.90 4.77
CA THR A 305 -0.96 10.23 3.36
C THR A 305 -1.04 11.72 3.10
N PHE A 306 -1.89 12.42 3.86
CA PHE A 306 -2.02 13.87 3.79
C PHE A 306 -0.73 14.57 4.21
N SER A 307 -0.12 14.17 5.33
CA SER A 307 1.12 14.76 5.85
C SER A 307 2.38 14.35 5.07
N ASP A 308 2.26 13.46 4.08
CA ASP A 308 3.39 13.02 3.25
C ASP A 308 3.67 14.02 2.10
N VAL A 309 4.68 14.87 2.30
CA VAL A 309 5.12 15.87 1.29
C VAL A 309 5.43 15.24 -0.08
N PRO A 310 6.14 14.09 -0.18
CA PRO A 310 6.36 13.39 -1.46
C PRO A 310 5.07 13.05 -2.22
N THR A 311 3.97 12.74 -1.54
CA THR A 311 2.67 12.52 -2.20
C THR A 311 2.19 13.76 -2.93
N TRP A 312 2.29 14.94 -2.30
CA TRP A 312 1.93 16.22 -2.93
C TRP A 312 2.85 16.57 -4.09
N GLU A 313 4.16 16.36 -3.93
CA GLU A 313 5.13 16.54 -5.01
C GLU A 313 4.78 15.68 -6.23
N ASN A 314 4.53 14.39 -6.00
CA ASN A 314 4.14 13.45 -7.05
C ASN A 314 2.83 13.85 -7.74
N LEU A 315 1.87 14.38 -6.98
CA LEU A 315 0.59 14.83 -7.53
C LEU A 315 0.75 16.09 -8.40
N VAL A 316 1.55 17.07 -7.96
CA VAL A 316 1.87 18.28 -8.74
C VAL A 316 2.59 17.90 -10.03
N VAL A 317 3.61 17.04 -9.95
CA VAL A 317 4.34 16.53 -11.11
C VAL A 317 3.39 15.79 -12.07
N PHE A 318 2.48 14.97 -11.53
CA PHE A 318 1.52 14.23 -12.32
C PHE A 318 0.62 15.14 -13.16
N VAL A 319 0.00 16.17 -12.55
CA VAL A 319 -0.86 17.11 -13.29
C VAL A 319 -0.09 18.07 -14.18
N SER A 320 1.21 18.26 -13.91
CA SER A 320 2.13 19.11 -14.68
C SER A 320 2.84 18.38 -15.83
N SER A 321 2.48 17.13 -16.13
CA SER A 321 3.17 16.32 -17.15
C SER A 321 2.27 15.92 -18.31
N GLU A 322 2.82 15.99 -19.53
CA GLU A 322 2.27 15.31 -20.69
C GLU A 322 2.84 13.89 -20.80
N ARG A 323 2.01 12.96 -21.24
CA ARG A 323 2.35 11.53 -21.27
C ARG A 323 2.31 11.03 -22.69
N GLU A 324 3.47 11.05 -23.33
CA GLU A 324 3.59 10.50 -24.69
C GLU A 324 4.02 9.02 -24.69
N SER A 325 4.76 8.53 -23.70
CA SER A 325 5.07 7.10 -23.56
C SER A 325 5.77 6.80 -22.23
N SER A 326 5.75 5.54 -21.82
CA SER A 326 5.60 5.08 -20.44
C SER A 326 6.85 5.04 -19.53
N THR A 327 7.85 5.93 -19.66
CA THR A 327 9.03 5.83 -18.76
C THR A 327 9.68 7.14 -18.31
N ARG A 328 9.40 8.30 -18.93
CA ARG A 328 9.93 9.59 -18.44
C ARG A 328 8.80 10.58 -18.19
N VAL A 329 8.72 11.06 -16.96
CA VAL A 329 7.81 12.15 -16.58
C VAL A 329 8.54 13.45 -16.86
N ASN A 330 8.29 14.03 -18.03
CA ASN A 330 8.74 15.38 -18.34
C ASN A 330 7.65 16.36 -17.90
N LEU A 331 8.05 17.39 -17.16
CA LEU A 331 7.16 18.51 -16.89
C LEU A 331 6.86 19.22 -18.22
N THR A 332 5.63 19.71 -18.35
CA THR A 332 5.16 20.47 -19.50
C THR A 332 4.93 21.92 -19.08
N ALA A 333 5.41 22.85 -19.89
CA ALA A 333 5.08 24.27 -19.73
C ALA A 333 3.72 24.55 -20.36
N PHE A 334 2.70 24.76 -19.53
CA PHE A 334 1.36 25.12 -20.01
C PHE A 334 1.24 26.63 -20.20
N PRO A 335 0.53 27.08 -21.24
CA PRO A 335 0.22 28.50 -21.38
C PRO A 335 -0.64 28.95 -20.20
N GLN A 336 -0.33 30.14 -19.69
CA GLN A 336 -1.09 30.78 -18.61
C GLN A 336 -2.54 30.98 -19.07
N PRO A 337 -3.55 30.54 -18.29
CA PRO A 337 -4.95 30.82 -18.60
C PRO A 337 -5.26 32.31 -18.55
N ASP A 338 -6.31 32.73 -19.27
CA ASP A 338 -6.77 34.11 -19.23
C ASP A 338 -7.31 34.51 -17.84
N VAL A 339 -7.33 35.82 -17.57
CA VAL A 339 -7.72 36.37 -16.27
C VAL A 339 -9.17 36.03 -15.92
N GLN A 340 -10.08 35.91 -16.90
CA GLN A 340 -11.48 35.57 -16.63
C GLN A 340 -11.60 34.11 -16.19
N PHE A 341 -10.85 33.20 -16.82
CA PHE A 341 -10.77 31.81 -16.40
C PHE A 341 -10.21 31.69 -15.00
N LEU A 342 -9.08 32.36 -14.70
CA LEU A 342 -8.47 32.34 -13.38
C LEU A 342 -9.45 32.82 -12.30
N LYS A 343 -10.18 33.92 -12.52
CA LYS A 343 -11.19 34.40 -11.56
C LYS A 343 -12.28 33.35 -11.29
N LYS A 344 -12.81 32.72 -12.34
CA LYS A 344 -13.83 31.65 -12.19
C LYS A 344 -13.27 30.38 -11.56
N ALA A 345 -11.99 30.08 -11.81
CA ALA A 345 -11.34 28.91 -11.27
C ALA A 345 -11.34 28.91 -9.73
N CYS A 346 -11.25 30.09 -9.09
CA CYS A 346 -11.39 30.23 -7.64
C CYS A 346 -12.68 29.57 -7.13
N ASP A 347 -13.82 29.96 -7.71
CA ASP A 347 -15.13 29.48 -7.27
C ASP A 347 -15.28 27.98 -7.52
N PHE A 348 -14.78 27.50 -8.67
CA PHE A 348 -14.79 26.07 -8.99
C PHE A 348 -13.95 25.26 -8.01
N THR A 349 -12.70 25.64 -7.77
CA THR A 349 -11.80 24.86 -6.91
C THR A 349 -12.29 24.88 -5.46
N MET A 350 -12.74 26.03 -4.97
CA MET A 350 -13.35 26.16 -3.64
C MET A 350 -14.61 25.30 -3.50
N GLY A 351 -15.52 25.34 -4.48
CA GLY A 351 -16.73 24.51 -4.47
C GLY A 351 -16.41 23.02 -4.44
N ILE A 352 -15.53 22.55 -5.34
CA ILE A 352 -15.10 21.15 -5.42
C ILE A 352 -14.48 20.68 -4.09
N LEU A 353 -13.63 21.49 -3.47
CA LEU A 353 -12.94 21.13 -2.22
C LEU A 353 -13.85 21.24 -0.99
N THR A 354 -14.89 22.08 -1.05
CA THR A 354 -15.93 22.13 -0.02
C THR A 354 -16.81 20.90 -0.10
N ASP A 355 -17.22 20.50 -1.31
CA ASP A 355 -17.99 19.27 -1.54
C ASP A 355 -17.21 18.04 -1.07
N LEU A 356 -15.89 18.01 -1.26
CA LEU A 356 -15.03 16.93 -0.76
C LEU A 356 -15.15 16.73 0.76
N ARG A 357 -15.38 17.80 1.54
CA ARG A 357 -15.51 17.73 3.00
C ARG A 357 -16.88 17.19 3.43
N GLY A 358 -17.91 17.38 2.61
CA GLY A 358 -19.29 17.01 2.93
C GLY A 358 -19.81 15.76 2.22
N ALA A 359 -19.18 15.33 1.14
CA ALA A 359 -19.67 14.28 0.26
C ALA A 359 -18.68 13.11 0.12
N THR A 360 -19.23 11.91 -0.05
CA THR A 360 -18.43 10.70 -0.33
C THR A 360 -17.86 10.68 -1.74
N HIS A 361 -18.41 11.46 -2.69
CA HIS A 361 -18.04 11.42 -4.10
C HIS A 361 -17.63 12.80 -4.65
N LEU A 362 -16.38 12.91 -5.11
CA LEU A 362 -15.85 14.14 -5.71
C LEU A 362 -16.24 14.26 -7.20
N GLN A 363 -16.95 15.34 -7.56
CA GLN A 363 -17.22 15.69 -8.94
C GLN A 363 -16.34 16.86 -9.38
N ILE A 364 -15.88 16.82 -10.64
CA ILE A 364 -15.16 17.91 -11.29
C ILE A 364 -16.04 18.33 -12.46
N PRO A 365 -16.64 19.54 -12.44
CA PRO A 365 -17.55 19.97 -13.49
C PRO A 365 -16.88 20.02 -14.86
N GLN A 366 -17.61 19.59 -15.90
CA GLN A 366 -17.09 19.64 -17.28
C GLN A 366 -16.90 21.09 -17.75
N SER A 367 -17.69 22.04 -17.22
CA SER A 367 -17.55 23.47 -17.47
C SER A 367 -16.20 24.01 -17.00
N PHE A 368 -15.68 23.53 -15.86
CA PHE A 368 -14.36 23.91 -15.35
C PHE A 368 -13.23 23.38 -16.25
N MET A 369 -13.41 22.17 -16.77
CA MET A 369 -12.44 21.47 -17.63
C MET A 369 -12.55 21.83 -19.11
N GLY A 370 -13.49 22.69 -19.50
CA GLY A 370 -13.89 22.87 -20.90
C GLY A 370 -12.85 23.57 -21.77
N VAL A 371 -12.20 24.63 -21.25
CA VAL A 371 -11.26 25.47 -22.01
C VAL A 371 -9.82 25.05 -21.75
N TYR A 372 -9.44 24.95 -20.47
CA TYR A 372 -8.08 24.63 -20.04
C TYR A 372 -8.06 23.39 -19.14
N PRO A 373 -8.31 22.18 -19.67
CA PRO A 373 -8.48 20.97 -18.85
C PRO A 373 -7.26 20.65 -17.97
N ARG A 374 -6.04 20.87 -18.46
CA ARG A 374 -4.81 20.58 -17.71
C ARG A 374 -4.56 21.61 -16.63
N GLN A 375 -4.67 22.88 -16.99
CA GLN A 375 -4.50 24.00 -16.09
C GLN A 375 -5.57 23.99 -14.99
N ALA A 376 -6.81 23.61 -15.31
CA ALA A 376 -7.88 23.44 -14.34
C ALA A 376 -7.51 22.40 -13.25
N LEU A 377 -6.96 21.25 -13.65
CA LEU A 377 -6.51 20.23 -12.68
C LEU A 377 -5.30 20.69 -11.87
N LEU A 378 -4.34 21.39 -12.49
CA LEU A 378 -3.21 21.97 -11.79
C LEU A 378 -3.68 22.97 -10.73
N LEU A 379 -4.56 23.90 -11.11
CA LEU A 379 -5.18 24.87 -10.19
C LEU A 379 -5.96 24.19 -9.06
N LEU A 380 -6.69 23.11 -9.34
CA LEU A 380 -7.40 22.35 -8.31
C LEU A 380 -6.46 21.69 -7.31
N VAL A 381 -5.37 21.08 -7.77
CA VAL A 381 -4.34 20.49 -6.90
C VAL A 381 -3.62 21.58 -6.10
N SER A 382 -3.29 22.71 -6.73
CA SER A 382 -2.67 23.85 -6.05
C SER A 382 -3.59 24.45 -4.99
N GLU A 383 -4.89 24.61 -5.26
CA GLU A 383 -5.86 25.06 -4.25
C GLU A 383 -5.96 24.06 -3.09
N ALA A 384 -6.01 22.76 -3.39
CA ALA A 384 -6.10 21.72 -2.38
C ALA A 384 -4.87 21.69 -1.45
N LEU A 385 -3.70 22.00 -2.01
CA LEU A 385 -2.45 22.19 -1.28
C LEU A 385 -2.49 23.49 -0.46
N ALA A 386 -2.92 24.61 -1.05
CA ALA A 386 -3.02 25.91 -0.40
C ALA A 386 -3.82 25.84 0.91
N GLN A 387 -5.01 25.24 0.87
CA GLN A 387 -5.91 25.13 2.01
C GLN A 387 -5.35 24.29 3.18
N ARG A 388 -4.25 23.57 2.97
CA ARG A 388 -3.75 22.59 3.92
C ARG A 388 -2.25 22.67 4.16
N ILE A 389 -1.55 23.62 3.53
CA ILE A 389 -0.09 23.70 3.58
C ILE A 389 0.43 23.90 5.01
N ASP A 390 -0.33 24.59 5.85
CA ASP A 390 0.03 24.87 7.25
C ASP A 390 -0.04 23.65 8.16
N GLN A 391 -0.78 22.62 7.73
CA GLN A 391 -0.90 21.36 8.44
C GLN A 391 0.17 20.36 7.98
N LEU A 392 0.94 20.70 6.94
CA LEU A 392 2.03 19.85 6.46
C LEU A 392 3.28 20.09 7.31
N PRO A 393 3.94 19.02 7.79
CA PRO A 393 5.27 19.13 8.38
C PRO A 393 6.29 19.37 7.27
N LEU A 394 6.32 20.61 6.74
CA LEU A 394 7.24 21.01 5.68
C LEU A 394 8.67 21.01 6.22
N HIS A 395 9.32 19.85 6.12
CA HIS A 395 10.76 19.71 6.31
C HIS A 395 11.53 20.09 5.04
N THR A 396 10.87 19.98 3.87
CA THR A 396 11.40 20.37 2.56
C THR A 396 10.33 21.10 1.73
N ALA A 397 10.40 22.42 1.66
CA ALA A 397 9.58 23.28 0.82
C ALA A 397 10.18 23.45 -0.58
N LEU A 398 11.51 23.45 -0.72
CA LEU A 398 12.18 23.78 -1.96
C LEU A 398 11.82 22.79 -3.08
N ASN A 399 11.87 21.49 -2.79
CA ASN A 399 11.55 20.44 -3.76
C ASN A 399 10.10 20.53 -4.29
N LEU A 400 9.16 20.89 -3.41
CA LEU A 400 7.76 21.12 -3.76
C LEU A 400 7.60 22.32 -4.69
N LEU A 401 8.24 23.46 -4.36
CA LEU A 401 8.22 24.67 -5.19
C LEU A 401 8.83 24.43 -6.57
N LEU A 402 9.96 23.71 -6.63
CA LEU A 402 10.63 23.35 -7.89
C LEU A 402 9.75 22.50 -8.83
N LYS A 403 8.71 21.83 -8.33
CA LYS A 403 7.77 21.10 -9.20
C LYS A 403 6.93 22.03 -10.08
N TYR A 404 6.81 23.31 -9.72
CA TYR A 404 6.12 24.32 -10.49
C TYR A 404 7.01 25.05 -11.51
N ARG A 405 8.29 24.67 -11.66
CA ARG A 405 9.28 25.46 -12.44
C ARG A 405 8.91 25.79 -13.88
N LEU A 406 8.10 24.97 -14.53
CA LEU A 406 7.61 25.23 -15.90
C LEU A 406 6.23 25.91 -15.95
N ASN A 407 5.57 26.07 -14.79
CA ASN A 407 4.24 26.63 -14.65
C ASN A 407 4.22 27.68 -13.53
N MET A 408 5.11 28.69 -13.63
CA MET A 408 5.25 29.75 -12.61
C MET A 408 3.92 30.46 -12.32
N TRP A 409 3.04 30.59 -13.31
CA TRP A 409 1.70 31.16 -13.13
C TRP A 409 0.85 30.38 -12.10
N ALA A 410 1.00 29.06 -12.02
CA ALA A 410 0.28 28.23 -11.04
C ALA A 410 0.88 28.33 -9.64
N LEU A 411 2.19 28.59 -9.53
CA LEU A 411 2.82 28.89 -8.25
C LEU A 411 2.39 30.27 -7.73
N ARG A 412 2.34 31.27 -8.61
CA ARG A 412 1.78 32.59 -8.28
C ARG A 412 0.32 32.48 -7.82
N TRP A 413 -0.46 31.62 -8.47
CA TRP A 413 -1.80 31.28 -8.01
C TRP A 413 -1.77 30.71 -6.59
N LEU A 414 -1.02 29.62 -6.34
CA LEU A 414 -0.89 29.01 -5.01
C LEU A 414 -0.62 30.07 -3.93
N PHE A 415 0.27 31.02 -4.22
CA PHE A 415 0.65 32.10 -3.31
C PHE A 415 -0.49 33.05 -2.98
N GLN A 416 -1.24 33.50 -3.99
CA GLN A 416 -2.42 34.34 -3.79
C GLN A 416 -3.50 33.63 -2.95
N ARG A 417 -3.49 32.30 -2.92
CA ARG A 417 -4.45 31.48 -2.16
C ARG A 417 -4.01 31.21 -0.73
N LEU A 418 -2.75 31.46 -0.39
CA LEU A 418 -2.28 31.50 1.00
C LEU A 418 -2.69 32.85 1.60
N SER A 419 -4.00 33.00 1.86
CA SER A 419 -4.61 34.27 2.29
C SER A 419 -4.12 34.76 3.66
N ASP A 420 -3.52 33.88 4.47
CA ASP A 420 -2.89 34.25 5.73
C ASP A 420 -1.39 34.46 5.51
N ASN A 421 -0.90 35.69 5.80
CA ASN A 421 0.51 36.05 5.69
C ASN A 421 1.46 35.07 6.43
N LEU A 422 0.98 34.39 7.48
CA LEU A 422 1.77 33.46 8.28
C LEU A 422 2.16 32.19 7.51
N SER A 423 1.23 31.62 6.75
CA SER A 423 1.41 30.41 5.96
C SER A 423 2.47 30.60 4.87
N LEU A 424 2.32 31.72 4.16
CA LEU A 424 3.26 32.17 3.13
C LEU A 424 4.65 32.44 3.74
N GLN A 425 4.71 33.15 4.86
CA GLN A 425 5.98 33.43 5.55
C GLN A 425 6.67 32.14 6.03
N SER A 426 5.90 31.18 6.55
CA SER A 426 6.42 29.87 6.97
C SER A 426 7.01 29.11 5.78
N LEU A 427 6.29 29.06 4.66
CA LEU A 427 6.75 28.40 3.43
C LEU A 427 8.04 29.04 2.90
N ILE A 428 8.10 30.38 2.83
CA ILE A 428 9.28 31.12 2.37
C ILE A 428 10.44 30.96 3.34
N SER A 429 10.19 31.01 4.66
CA SER A 429 11.24 30.83 5.66
C SER A 429 11.87 29.44 5.57
N THR A 430 11.06 28.40 5.40
CA THR A 430 11.51 27.02 5.24
C THR A 430 12.32 26.85 3.96
N ALA A 431 11.81 27.34 2.81
CA ALA A 431 12.53 27.30 1.54
C ALA A 431 13.87 28.07 1.60
N LEU A 432 13.90 29.24 2.26
CA LEU A 432 15.11 30.04 2.41
C LEU A 432 16.15 29.33 3.30
N LYS A 433 15.73 28.70 4.40
CA LYS A 433 16.62 27.89 5.24
C LYS A 433 17.25 26.75 4.44
N GLU A 434 16.45 26.06 3.60
CA GLU A 434 16.94 25.02 2.70
C GLU A 434 17.96 25.54 1.69
N LEU A 435 17.67 26.66 1.02
CA LEU A 435 18.56 27.27 0.03
C LEU A 435 19.91 27.72 0.61
N LEU A 436 19.94 28.10 1.88
CA LEU A 436 21.14 28.57 2.58
C LEU A 436 21.95 27.43 3.22
N GLN A 437 21.36 26.23 3.35
CA GLN A 437 22.10 25.06 3.81
C GLN A 437 22.91 24.44 2.64
N PRO A 438 24.10 23.86 2.92
CA PRO A 438 24.86 23.12 1.91
C PRO A 438 24.02 21.94 1.42
N HIS A 439 23.40 22.11 0.27
CA HIS A 439 22.52 21.13 -0.32
C HIS A 439 23.33 19.92 -0.84
N PRO A 440 22.84 18.68 -0.67
CA PRO A 440 23.50 17.50 -1.26
C PRO A 440 23.46 17.53 -2.80
N ARG A 441 22.62 18.38 -3.40
CA ARG A 441 22.50 18.60 -4.84
C ARG A 441 22.59 20.09 -5.17
N THR A 442 23.54 20.44 -6.03
CA THR A 442 23.63 21.79 -6.62
C THR A 442 22.42 22.06 -7.52
N LEU A 443 21.79 23.24 -7.36
CA LEU A 443 20.72 23.70 -8.24
C LEU A 443 21.26 23.94 -9.66
N SER A 444 20.51 23.51 -10.68
CA SER A 444 20.82 23.83 -12.07
C SER A 444 20.63 25.33 -12.36
N PRO A 445 21.21 25.88 -13.44
CA PRO A 445 21.03 27.29 -13.80
C PRO A 445 19.56 27.71 -13.89
N ASP A 446 18.72 26.90 -14.54
CA ASP A 446 17.27 27.16 -14.66
C ASP A 446 16.57 27.15 -13.30
N GLU A 447 16.96 26.26 -12.39
CA GLU A 447 16.41 26.22 -11.03
C GLU A 447 16.82 27.46 -10.23
N ASN A 448 18.05 27.97 -10.38
CA ASN A 448 18.49 29.21 -9.73
C ASN A 448 17.69 30.43 -10.23
N ILE A 449 17.47 30.54 -11.54
CA ILE A 449 16.66 31.62 -12.13
C ILE A 449 15.21 31.51 -11.65
N PHE A 450 14.64 30.30 -11.66
CA PHE A 450 13.28 30.09 -11.18
C PHE A 450 13.10 30.51 -9.71
N ILE A 451 14.04 30.13 -8.83
CA ILE A 451 14.01 30.50 -7.42
C ILE A 451 14.16 32.02 -7.24
N ALA A 452 15.02 32.65 -8.04
CA ALA A 452 15.15 34.10 -8.04
C ALA A 452 13.86 34.80 -8.46
N ASP A 453 13.24 34.39 -9.57
CA ASP A 453 11.97 34.94 -10.05
C ASP A 453 10.84 34.74 -9.02
N PHE A 454 10.85 33.58 -8.38
CA PHE A 454 9.92 33.23 -7.31
C PHE A 454 10.07 34.16 -6.09
N LEU A 455 11.29 34.34 -5.58
CA LEU A 455 11.55 35.25 -4.47
C LEU A 455 11.26 36.70 -4.88
N CYS A 456 11.62 37.11 -6.09
CA CYS A 456 11.31 38.43 -6.63
C CYS A 456 9.80 38.69 -6.61
N PHE A 457 8.99 37.72 -7.04
CA PHE A 457 7.52 37.81 -6.95
C PHE A 457 7.02 38.04 -5.53
N TYR A 458 7.52 37.27 -4.55
CA TYR A 458 7.20 37.50 -3.13
C TYR A 458 7.58 38.91 -2.67
N PHE A 459 8.74 39.40 -3.10
CA PHE A 459 9.19 40.76 -2.83
C PHE A 459 8.27 41.83 -3.44
N LEU A 460 7.76 41.62 -4.65
CA LEU A 460 6.91 42.59 -5.34
C LEU A 460 5.50 42.64 -4.73
N GLU A 461 4.86 41.49 -4.56
CA GLU A 461 3.44 41.38 -4.16
C GLU A 461 3.21 41.52 -2.65
N GLY A 462 4.19 41.23 -1.79
CA GLY A 462 4.00 41.31 -0.34
C GLY A 462 3.83 42.75 0.14
N GLU A 463 2.71 43.10 0.77
CA GLU A 463 2.47 44.45 1.30
C GLU A 463 3.55 44.88 2.33
N CYS A 464 3.94 43.96 3.22
CA CYS A 464 5.05 44.12 4.14
C CYS A 464 5.92 42.86 4.13
N LEU A 465 7.24 43.04 4.04
CA LEU A 465 8.17 41.92 4.14
C LEU A 465 8.40 41.55 5.59
N ALA A 466 8.29 40.26 5.93
CA ALA A 466 8.57 39.80 7.28
C ALA A 466 10.06 40.06 7.63
N PRO A 467 10.36 40.86 8.66
CA PRO A 467 11.74 41.15 9.08
C PRO A 467 12.60 39.89 9.31
N PRO A 468 12.08 38.78 9.86
CA PRO A 468 12.86 37.55 10.00
C PRO A 468 13.37 36.99 8.67
N ILE A 469 12.58 37.08 7.60
CA ILE A 469 12.95 36.56 6.28
C ILE A 469 14.02 37.44 5.64
N THR A 470 13.81 38.76 5.67
CA THR A 470 14.75 39.72 5.07
C THR A 470 16.09 39.77 5.82
N ASN A 471 16.06 39.67 7.15
CA ASN A 471 17.28 39.61 7.97
C ASN A 471 18.10 38.35 7.70
N VAL A 472 17.46 37.18 7.62
CA VAL A 472 18.15 35.92 7.29
C VAL A 472 18.75 35.97 5.89
N LEU A 473 18.01 36.50 4.91
CA LEU A 473 18.48 36.65 3.53
C LEU A 473 19.72 37.54 3.45
N LEU A 474 19.68 38.73 4.06
CA LEU A 474 20.77 39.70 4.00
C LEU A 474 21.99 39.24 4.81
N ALA A 475 21.79 38.57 5.94
CA ALA A 475 22.89 38.06 6.77
C ALA A 475 23.71 36.96 6.07
N ASN A 476 23.11 36.26 5.10
CA ASN A 476 23.75 35.17 4.37
C ASN A 476 23.92 35.48 2.87
N TRP A 477 24.01 36.77 2.52
CA TRP A 477 24.18 37.20 1.13
C TRP A 477 25.61 36.94 0.64
N ASN A 478 25.75 36.04 -0.32
CA ASN A 478 26.98 35.64 -0.98
C ASN A 478 26.68 35.11 -2.38
N GLU A 479 26.75 35.98 -3.39
CA GLU A 479 26.43 35.64 -4.79
C GLU A 479 27.36 34.59 -5.40
N SER A 480 28.60 34.49 -4.89
CA SER A 480 29.59 33.50 -5.33
C SER A 480 29.23 32.08 -4.88
N TYR A 481 28.62 31.95 -3.70
CA TYR A 481 28.23 30.66 -3.13
C TYR A 481 26.78 30.28 -3.47
N PHE A 482 25.90 31.28 -3.67
CA PHE A 482 24.47 31.10 -3.92
C PHE A 482 24.04 31.82 -5.22
N PRO A 483 24.13 31.17 -6.41
CA PRO A 483 23.85 31.82 -7.69
C PRO A 483 22.42 32.40 -7.83
N TRP A 484 21.43 31.82 -7.15
CA TRP A 484 20.07 32.35 -7.12
C TRP A 484 19.99 33.76 -6.49
N GLN A 485 20.93 34.15 -5.62
CA GLN A 485 20.96 35.50 -5.02
C GLN A 485 21.33 36.56 -6.06
N PHE A 486 22.31 36.28 -6.93
CA PHE A 486 22.67 37.14 -8.05
C PHE A 486 21.46 37.39 -8.96
N HIS A 487 20.77 36.31 -9.36
CA HIS A 487 19.59 36.42 -10.21
C HIS A 487 18.44 37.17 -9.51
N LEU A 488 18.25 36.99 -8.19
CA LEU A 488 17.23 37.72 -7.43
C LEU A 488 17.52 39.22 -7.43
N ARG A 489 18.77 39.63 -7.17
CA ARG A 489 19.14 41.04 -7.22
C ARG A 489 18.91 41.63 -8.62
N GLN A 490 19.34 40.94 -9.67
CA GLN A 490 19.10 41.39 -11.04
C GLN A 490 17.61 41.56 -11.36
N ALA A 491 16.78 40.60 -10.94
CA ALA A 491 15.34 40.69 -11.12
C ALA A 491 14.77 41.92 -10.38
N LEU A 492 15.15 42.16 -9.13
CA LEU A 492 14.68 43.32 -8.36
C LEU A 492 15.17 44.66 -8.94
N GLU A 493 16.37 44.72 -9.52
CA GLU A 493 16.88 45.92 -10.20
C GLU A 493 16.01 46.33 -11.39
N GLN A 494 15.53 45.36 -12.17
CA GLN A 494 14.63 45.61 -13.29
C GLN A 494 13.30 46.24 -12.84
N TRP A 495 12.85 45.92 -11.63
CA TRP A 495 11.62 46.45 -11.03
C TRP A 495 11.85 47.61 -10.04
N SER A 496 13.06 48.17 -9.98
CA SER A 496 13.46 49.15 -8.96
C SER A 496 12.55 50.37 -8.87
N ALA A 497 12.00 50.84 -9.99
CA ALA A 497 11.08 51.98 -10.05
C ALA A 497 9.71 51.70 -9.38
N GLY A 498 9.31 50.44 -9.23
CA GLY A 498 8.05 50.02 -8.61
C GLY A 498 8.20 49.55 -7.16
N LEU A 499 9.41 49.57 -6.59
CA LEU A 499 9.64 49.13 -5.21
C LEU A 499 9.23 50.21 -4.21
N SER A 500 8.65 49.79 -3.09
CA SER A 500 8.47 50.68 -1.93
C SER A 500 9.83 51.12 -1.38
N PRO A 501 9.92 52.24 -0.63
CA PRO A 501 11.18 52.72 -0.07
C PRO A 501 11.91 51.66 0.79
N GLU A 502 11.16 50.87 1.55
CA GLU A 502 11.70 49.78 2.36
C GLU A 502 12.31 48.66 1.50
N LYS A 503 11.59 48.20 0.47
CA LYS A 503 12.06 47.17 -0.47
C LYS A 503 13.27 47.66 -1.26
N TYR A 504 13.28 48.94 -1.65
CA TYR A 504 14.41 49.56 -2.31
C TYR A 504 15.65 49.64 -1.41
N ASN A 505 15.49 49.94 -0.12
CA ASN A 505 16.59 49.89 0.85
C ASN A 505 17.20 48.49 0.95
N ILE A 506 16.37 47.44 1.01
CA ILE A 506 16.84 46.04 1.00
C ILE A 506 17.67 45.75 -0.25
N LEU A 507 17.23 46.21 -1.43
CA LEU A 507 18.00 46.07 -2.67
C LEU A 507 19.35 46.79 -2.60
N GLN A 508 19.44 47.98 -2.01
CA GLN A 508 20.71 48.67 -1.82
C GLN A 508 21.66 47.90 -0.89
N ARG A 509 21.12 47.29 0.17
CA ARG A 509 21.91 46.45 1.08
C ARG A 509 22.45 45.19 0.39
N MET A 510 21.66 44.57 -0.49
CA MET A 510 22.12 43.46 -1.34
C MET A 510 23.30 43.89 -2.22
N LYS A 511 23.20 45.06 -2.88
CA LYS A 511 24.30 45.61 -3.71
C LYS A 511 25.58 45.87 -2.91
N ALA A 512 25.45 46.46 -1.72
CA ALA A 512 26.59 46.74 -0.85
C ALA A 512 27.28 45.45 -0.35
N ALA A 513 26.52 44.37 -0.13
CA ALA A 513 27.07 43.09 0.29
C ALA A 513 27.99 42.47 -0.79
N VAL A 514 27.71 42.70 -2.08
CA VAL A 514 28.56 42.22 -3.19
C VAL A 514 29.95 42.87 -3.18
N THR A 515 30.06 44.12 -2.74
CA THR A 515 31.34 44.85 -2.70
C THR A 515 32.21 44.52 -1.49
N THR A 516 31.73 43.68 -0.57
CA THR A 516 32.40 43.38 0.71
C THR A 516 33.13 42.03 0.73
N TYR A 517 32.97 41.23 -0.33
CA TYR A 517 33.64 39.95 -0.57
C TYR A 517 34.41 40.03 -1.89
#